data_AF-A0A960EK79-F1
#
_entry.id   AF-A0A960EK79-F1
#
_cell.length_a   1.000
_cell.length_b   1.000
_cell.length_c   1.000
_cell.angle_alpha   90.00
_cell.angle_beta   90.00
_cell.angle_gamma   90.00
#
_symmetry.space_group_name_H-M   'P 1'
#
loop_
_entity.id
_entity.type
_entity.pdbx_description
1 polymer ?
#
loop_
_entity_poly.entity_id
_entity_poly.type
_entity_poly.pdbx_seq_one_letter_code
_entity_poly.pdbx_strand_id
1 'polypeptide(L)'
;MTAFLIRRVVPIVAAIVLASALLMLVADDRISASGTPDSIADTDDERPWLSASRLPSGIEAVYVAGRIGVTIPAEFETEQSCVVADSAFGEVVAHRPDAPLIPASTLKIATSIAAWKVLGPDFRFSTEVRVPAPPIDGTVSALVLVGGGDPTLTTIEYEEVRNFEGKGRSLTLLDDLADGIVAQGVTHVDGPLIVQDGRHSDERFLSDRWKADYADQGSVGPLGALVLNDGWASFDPRWIRAEDPAMVAGTELARKLADRGVTFTGSVQHDSGYIAGDLLTAIESPPLSEILVDVLSFSDNHAAEQIVRELGATGPTSAATTDQGTAVVMSTLEELGINTAGLILRDGSGLSRDDRLTCRALSEALALAKTPAFDGIIDAMSVPGERGTLSRVQPGAPTDVRAKTGTLQDVASLAAVAAGGSTVVWISNELLDGVSAHDLQDDLTEWLIGLDALTPELDVLAPGEARQTTTTTDPAATMADPTTSTTRQDPAVVTRPAASTPPAPASSAVPLTAPPTPPPAPVATPAPAPTPTVVTPPPTEITQPPVVEPPPVEPPVVEPPVVEPAQAQAQLPG
;
A
#
# COMPACT_ATOMS: atom_id res chain seq x y z
N MET A 1 -4.03 55.54 -14.40
CA MET A 1 -5.15 54.89 -13.68
C MET A 1 -4.74 54.29 -12.32
N THR A 2 -3.46 54.02 -12.08
CA THR A 2 -2.93 53.30 -10.91
C THR A 2 -2.80 54.13 -9.61
N ALA A 3 -2.55 55.44 -9.69
CA ALA A 3 -2.47 56.28 -8.47
C ALA A 3 -3.85 56.66 -7.88
N PHE A 4 -4.91 56.56 -8.67
CA PHE A 4 -6.28 56.90 -8.25
C PHE A 4 -6.96 55.75 -7.49
N LEU A 5 -6.65 54.50 -7.88
CA LEU A 5 -7.20 53.30 -7.23
C LEU A 5 -6.62 53.12 -5.81
N ILE A 6 -5.30 53.31 -5.64
CA ILE A 6 -4.62 53.12 -4.35
C ILE A 6 -5.10 54.14 -3.31
N ARG A 7 -5.34 55.39 -3.72
CA ARG A 7 -5.70 56.47 -2.79
C ARG A 7 -7.15 56.45 -2.30
N ARG A 8 -8.02 55.65 -2.92
CA ARG A 8 -9.44 55.55 -2.56
C ARG A 8 -9.90 54.16 -2.15
N VAL A 9 -9.33 53.08 -2.71
CA VAL A 9 -9.76 51.71 -2.39
C VAL A 9 -9.14 51.22 -1.08
N VAL A 10 -7.86 51.51 -0.83
CA VAL A 10 -7.16 51.10 0.40
C VAL A 10 -7.82 51.64 1.68
N PRO A 11 -8.21 52.94 1.79
CA PRO A 11 -8.89 53.41 3.00
C PRO A 11 -10.32 52.88 3.15
N ILE A 12 -11.00 52.51 2.05
CA ILE A 12 -12.34 51.90 2.11
C ILE A 12 -12.26 50.45 2.60
N VAL A 13 -11.28 49.68 2.11
CA VAL A 13 -11.03 48.30 2.58
C VAL A 13 -10.60 48.31 4.05
N ALA A 14 -9.73 49.24 4.46
CA ALA A 14 -9.34 49.39 5.86
C ALA A 14 -10.53 49.77 6.76
N ALA A 15 -11.45 50.63 6.28
CA ALA A 15 -12.67 50.99 7.02
C ALA A 15 -13.66 49.82 7.13
N ILE A 16 -13.76 48.96 6.11
CA ILE A 16 -14.60 47.75 6.15
C ILE A 16 -14.03 46.74 7.16
N VAL A 17 -12.71 46.53 7.16
CA VAL A 17 -12.04 45.63 8.12
C VAL A 17 -12.21 46.13 9.56
N LEU A 18 -12.09 47.45 9.80
CA LEU A 18 -12.33 48.04 11.12
C LEU A 18 -13.81 47.95 11.54
N ALA A 19 -14.75 48.13 10.61
CA ALA A 19 -16.18 48.01 10.90
C ALA A 19 -16.57 46.55 11.21
N SER A 20 -15.99 45.56 10.53
CA SER A 20 -16.17 44.14 10.81
C SER A 20 -15.61 43.73 12.17
N ALA A 21 -14.43 44.26 12.55
CA ALA A 21 -13.83 44.03 13.87
C ALA A 21 -14.67 44.66 15.00
N LEU A 22 -15.27 45.84 14.77
CA LEU A 22 -16.14 46.48 15.74
C LEU A 22 -17.52 45.81 15.86
N LEU A 23 -18.04 45.21 14.79
CA LEU A 23 -19.31 44.47 14.81
C LEU A 23 -19.19 43.16 15.61
N MET A 24 -18.00 42.54 15.63
CA MET A 24 -17.74 41.37 16.45
C MET A 24 -17.53 41.71 17.94
N LEU A 25 -17.06 42.91 18.26
CA LEU A 25 -16.96 43.40 19.64
C LEU A 25 -18.31 43.77 20.29
N VAL A 26 -19.38 43.91 19.50
CA VAL A 26 -20.74 44.24 19.99
C VAL A 26 -21.66 43.00 20.04
N ALA A 27 -21.20 41.86 19.51
CA ALA A 27 -22.01 40.64 19.45
C ALA A 27 -21.97 39.78 20.73
N ASP A 28 -21.11 40.10 21.71
CA ASP A 28 -20.87 39.23 22.87
C ASP A 28 -21.41 39.82 24.18
N ASP A 29 -22.70 40.13 24.19
CA ASP A 29 -23.37 40.62 25.41
C ASP A 29 -24.80 40.07 25.52
N ARG A 30 -24.96 38.75 25.38
CA ARG A 30 -26.19 38.01 25.77
C ARG A 30 -25.94 36.56 26.18
N ILE A 31 -25.35 36.33 27.35
CA ILE A 31 -25.61 35.10 28.12
C ILE A 31 -25.77 35.45 29.60
N SER A 32 -27.02 35.51 30.06
CA SER A 32 -27.37 35.53 31.49
C SER A 32 -27.53 34.11 32.02
N ALA A 33 -26.58 33.73 32.89
CA ALA A 33 -26.69 32.95 34.13
C ALA A 33 -27.77 31.84 34.27
N SER A 34 -27.32 30.61 34.56
CA SER A 34 -27.53 29.94 35.86
C SER A 34 -26.87 28.56 35.94
N GLY A 35 -26.07 28.31 36.98
CA GLY A 35 -25.53 26.98 37.33
C GLY A 35 -24.17 27.03 38.04
N THR A 36 -24.14 26.59 39.30
CA THR A 36 -23.06 26.64 40.32
C THR A 36 -21.82 25.76 40.04
N PRO A 37 -20.70 26.00 40.76
CA PRO A 37 -19.34 25.60 40.36
C PRO A 37 -18.89 24.28 40.98
N ASP A 38 -18.03 23.54 40.27
CA ASP A 38 -17.00 22.72 40.91
C ASP A 38 -15.80 22.44 39.98
N SER A 39 -14.63 22.80 40.50
CA SER A 39 -13.31 22.19 40.28
C SER A 39 -12.42 22.65 39.10
N ILE A 40 -11.23 23.09 39.52
CA ILE A 40 -9.92 23.16 38.86
C ILE A 40 -9.74 24.21 37.76
N ALA A 41 -9.22 25.35 38.18
CA ALA A 41 -8.56 26.32 37.32
C ALA A 41 -7.31 25.68 36.70
N ASP A 42 -7.35 25.48 35.38
CA ASP A 42 -6.15 25.38 34.56
C ASP A 42 -5.69 26.80 34.23
N THR A 43 -4.47 27.14 34.63
CA THR A 43 -3.90 28.48 34.40
C THR A 43 -3.41 28.57 32.96
N ASP A 44 -4.31 28.94 32.05
CA ASP A 44 -4.00 29.20 30.64
C ASP A 44 -3.55 30.66 30.38
N ASP A 45 -3.17 31.39 31.44
CA ASP A 45 -3.03 32.85 31.45
C ASP A 45 -1.58 33.37 31.31
N GLU A 46 -0.60 32.49 31.05
CA GLU A 46 0.79 32.91 30.77
C GLU A 46 1.19 32.88 29.29
N ARG A 47 0.31 32.46 28.38
CA ARG A 47 0.65 32.43 26.94
C ARG A 47 0.51 33.83 26.33
N PRO A 48 1.51 34.33 25.58
CA PRO A 48 1.41 35.60 24.86
C PRO A 48 0.17 35.61 23.96
N TRP A 49 -0.57 36.71 23.98
CA TRP A 49 -1.82 36.89 23.20
C TRP A 49 -1.64 36.79 21.68
N LEU A 50 -0.39 36.82 21.19
CA LEU A 50 0.01 36.65 19.78
C LEU A 50 0.61 35.26 19.46
N SER A 51 0.39 34.25 20.31
CA SER A 51 0.93 32.89 20.07
C SER A 51 0.34 32.24 18.82
N ALA A 52 1.19 31.65 17.98
CA ALA A 52 0.77 30.89 16.79
C ALA A 52 -0.14 29.70 17.15
N SER A 53 0.06 29.07 18.30
CA SER A 53 -0.81 27.98 18.80
C SER A 53 -2.24 28.41 19.19
N ARG A 54 -2.52 29.72 19.24
CA ARG A 54 -3.89 30.24 19.44
C ARG A 54 -4.61 30.47 18.11
N LEU A 55 -3.92 30.30 17.00
CA LEU A 55 -4.50 30.38 15.67
C LEU A 55 -5.17 29.04 15.33
N PRO A 56 -6.30 29.06 14.61
CA PRO A 56 -6.78 27.85 13.92
C PRO A 56 -5.66 27.29 13.04
N SER A 57 -5.54 25.97 12.95
CA SER A 57 -4.46 25.25 12.25
C SER A 57 -4.19 25.72 10.81
N GLY A 58 -5.20 26.25 10.11
CA GLY A 58 -5.03 26.82 8.76
C GLY A 58 -4.38 28.21 8.70
N ILE A 59 -4.40 29.01 9.77
CA ILE A 59 -3.78 30.36 9.78
C ILE A 59 -2.31 30.26 10.19
N GLU A 60 -1.97 29.31 11.06
CA GLU A 60 -0.58 29.05 11.48
C GLU A 60 0.30 28.66 10.28
N ALA A 61 -0.18 27.76 9.43
CA ALA A 61 0.55 27.29 8.26
C ALA A 61 0.74 28.38 7.18
N VAL A 62 -0.29 29.20 6.93
CA VAL A 62 -0.22 30.39 6.05
C VAL A 62 0.76 31.44 6.60
N TYR A 63 0.78 31.62 7.92
CA TYR A 63 1.70 32.56 8.58
C TYR A 63 3.17 32.10 8.47
N VAL A 64 3.40 30.80 8.64
CA VAL A 64 4.69 30.12 8.48
C VAL A 64 5.21 30.24 7.03
N ALA A 65 4.42 29.82 6.04
CA ALA A 65 4.82 29.84 4.63
C ALA A 65 5.12 31.28 4.15
N GLY A 66 4.29 32.24 4.57
CA GLY A 66 4.47 33.66 4.23
C GLY A 66 5.69 34.33 4.89
N ARG A 67 6.26 33.75 5.96
CA ARG A 67 7.48 34.26 6.61
C ARG A 67 8.77 33.65 6.07
N ILE A 68 8.75 32.37 5.70
CA ILE A 68 9.94 31.65 5.23
C ILE A 68 10.06 31.64 3.70
N GLY A 69 8.99 31.99 2.98
CA GLY A 69 9.02 32.06 1.51
C GLY A 69 9.15 30.67 0.88
N VAL A 70 8.52 29.66 1.50
CA VAL A 70 8.43 28.31 0.95
C VAL A 70 7.57 28.39 -0.31
N THR A 71 8.18 28.12 -1.46
CA THR A 71 7.51 28.04 -2.76
C THR A 71 7.87 26.72 -3.42
N ILE A 72 6.91 26.11 -4.11
CA ILE A 72 7.20 25.00 -5.02
C ILE A 72 7.54 25.57 -6.42
N PRO A 73 8.44 24.93 -7.19
CA PRO A 73 8.69 25.35 -8.57
C PRO A 73 7.42 25.35 -9.42
N ALA A 74 7.31 26.32 -10.33
CA ALA A 74 6.09 26.56 -11.10
C ALA A 74 5.74 25.40 -12.05
N GLU A 75 6.72 24.56 -12.43
CA GLU A 75 6.47 23.35 -13.21
C GLU A 75 5.58 22.32 -12.50
N PHE A 76 5.43 22.40 -11.17
CA PHE A 76 4.53 21.54 -10.40
C PHE A 76 3.12 22.13 -10.23
N GLU A 77 2.88 23.39 -10.62
CA GLU A 77 1.62 24.13 -10.42
C GLU A 77 0.89 24.43 -11.72
N THR A 78 0.69 23.40 -12.54
CA THR A 78 -0.04 23.50 -13.81
C THR A 78 -1.55 23.25 -13.67
N GLU A 79 -2.34 23.53 -14.71
CA GLU A 79 -3.79 23.27 -14.69
C GLU A 79 -4.16 21.77 -14.69
N GLN A 80 -3.26 20.89 -15.18
CA GLN A 80 -3.44 19.43 -15.14
C GLN A 80 -2.70 18.78 -13.96
N SER A 81 -2.31 19.56 -12.95
CA SER A 81 -1.62 19.06 -11.76
C SER A 81 -2.30 19.48 -10.46
N CYS A 82 -1.95 18.76 -9.40
CA CYS A 82 -2.20 19.16 -8.02
C CYS A 82 -0.94 18.97 -7.19
N VAL A 83 -0.81 19.76 -6.13
CA VAL A 83 0.25 19.66 -5.12
C VAL A 83 -0.35 19.89 -3.75
N VAL A 84 0.04 19.06 -2.78
CA VAL A 84 -0.08 19.35 -1.35
C VAL A 84 1.27 19.09 -0.71
N ALA A 85 1.80 20.06 0.03
CA ALA A 85 2.96 19.84 0.88
C ALA A 85 2.66 20.28 2.31
N ASP A 86 2.97 19.41 3.26
CA ASP A 86 2.81 19.66 4.68
C ASP A 86 4.17 19.63 5.37
N SER A 87 4.39 20.57 6.29
CA SER A 87 5.45 20.45 7.29
C SER A 87 4.95 19.62 8.48
N ALA A 88 5.81 19.38 9.48
CA ALA A 88 5.35 18.82 10.76
C ALA A 88 4.27 19.67 11.47
N PHE A 89 4.09 20.94 11.07
CA PHE A 89 3.16 21.90 11.66
C PHE A 89 1.92 22.19 10.79
N GLY A 90 1.79 21.54 9.63
CA GLY A 90 0.64 21.67 8.73
C GLY A 90 0.99 22.14 7.31
N GLU A 91 -0.06 22.42 6.54
CA GLU A 91 -0.03 22.67 5.09
C GLU A 91 0.73 23.94 4.70
N VAL A 92 1.84 23.78 3.98
CA VAL A 92 2.68 24.91 3.52
C VAL A 92 2.48 25.25 2.05
N VAL A 93 2.07 24.28 1.23
CA VAL A 93 1.76 24.46 -0.19
C VAL A 93 0.48 23.71 -0.52
N ALA A 94 -0.44 24.39 -1.20
CA ALA A 94 -1.63 23.77 -1.77
C ALA A 94 -1.95 24.37 -3.14
N HIS A 95 -1.88 23.52 -4.16
CA HIS A 95 -2.30 23.84 -5.52
C HIS A 95 -3.32 22.80 -5.98
N ARG A 96 -4.54 23.25 -6.27
CA ARG A 96 -5.66 22.39 -6.70
C ARG A 96 -5.78 21.07 -5.91
N PRO A 97 -5.74 21.10 -4.57
CA PRO A 97 -5.60 19.88 -3.75
C PRO A 97 -6.75 18.88 -3.95
N ASP A 98 -7.93 19.36 -4.32
CA ASP A 98 -9.15 18.59 -4.54
C ASP A 98 -9.40 18.24 -6.02
N ALA A 99 -8.44 18.49 -6.92
CA ALA A 99 -8.60 18.16 -8.33
C ALA A 99 -8.53 16.64 -8.55
N PRO A 100 -9.55 16.03 -9.20
CA PRO A 100 -9.53 14.60 -9.53
C PRO A 100 -8.63 14.36 -10.74
N LEU A 101 -7.49 13.70 -10.51
CA LEU A 101 -6.45 13.43 -11.50
C LEU A 101 -6.14 11.94 -11.56
N ILE A 102 -5.63 11.45 -12.69
CA ILE A 102 -5.18 10.06 -12.83
C ILE A 102 -3.93 9.90 -11.96
N PRO A 103 -3.94 9.06 -10.91
CA PRO A 103 -2.86 9.01 -9.94
C PRO A 103 -1.66 8.18 -10.41
N ALA A 104 -1.84 7.30 -11.40
CA ALA A 104 -0.91 6.19 -11.62
C ALA A 104 -0.69 5.39 -10.30
N SER A 105 0.50 4.80 -10.12
CA SER A 105 0.79 3.89 -8.99
C SER A 105 0.80 4.51 -7.59
N THR A 106 0.59 5.82 -7.41
CA THR A 106 0.33 6.37 -6.06
C THR A 106 -1.02 5.91 -5.50
N LEU A 107 -1.93 5.41 -6.35
CA LEU A 107 -3.18 4.75 -5.93
C LEU A 107 -2.95 3.57 -4.98
N LYS A 108 -1.81 2.88 -5.13
CA LYS A 108 -1.45 1.76 -4.24
C LYS A 108 -1.36 2.16 -2.77
N ILE A 109 -1.16 3.43 -2.43
CA ILE A 109 -1.22 3.91 -1.04
C ILE A 109 -2.64 3.73 -0.48
N ALA A 110 -3.67 4.14 -1.24
CA ALA A 110 -5.06 3.97 -0.84
C ALA A 110 -5.43 2.48 -0.70
N THR A 111 -5.03 1.66 -1.68
CA THR A 111 -5.16 0.19 -1.62
C THR A 111 -4.51 -0.39 -0.38
N SER A 112 -3.28 0.04 -0.06
CA SER A 112 -2.51 -0.45 1.09
C SER A 112 -3.13 -0.05 2.43
N ILE A 113 -3.63 1.18 2.55
CA ILE A 113 -4.35 1.65 3.75
C ILE A 113 -5.60 0.80 3.99
N ALA A 114 -6.39 0.54 2.94
CA ALA A 114 -7.57 -0.30 3.06
C ALA A 114 -7.21 -1.75 3.43
N ALA A 115 -6.22 -2.34 2.75
CA ALA A 115 -5.74 -3.68 3.05
C ALA A 115 -5.25 -3.81 4.51
N TRP A 116 -4.46 -2.85 4.97
CA TRP A 116 -3.96 -2.82 6.35
C TRP A 116 -5.09 -2.76 7.38
N LYS A 117 -6.12 -1.95 7.12
CA LYS A 117 -7.27 -1.78 8.01
C LYS A 117 -8.20 -3.00 8.02
N VAL A 118 -8.47 -3.59 6.85
CA VAL A 118 -9.49 -4.65 6.68
C VAL A 118 -8.92 -6.04 6.94
N LEU A 119 -7.76 -6.35 6.38
CA LEU A 119 -7.13 -7.67 6.49
C LEU A 119 -6.21 -7.73 7.73
N GLY A 120 -5.51 -6.63 8.04
CA GLY A 120 -4.53 -6.55 9.10
C GLY A 120 -3.11 -6.87 8.62
N PRO A 121 -2.06 -6.30 9.27
CA PRO A 121 -0.67 -6.44 8.81
C PRO A 121 -0.10 -7.87 8.91
N ASP A 122 -0.69 -8.70 9.76
CA ASP A 122 -0.30 -10.11 9.96
C ASP A 122 -1.08 -11.09 9.08
N PHE A 123 -2.02 -10.59 8.25
CA PHE A 123 -2.79 -11.43 7.34
C PHE A 123 -1.86 -12.22 6.41
N ARG A 124 -2.20 -13.47 6.15
CA ARG A 124 -1.49 -14.36 5.22
C ARG A 124 -2.49 -15.03 4.30
N PHE A 125 -2.07 -15.19 3.06
CA PHE A 125 -2.77 -16.02 2.09
C PHE A 125 -2.36 -17.48 2.30
N SER A 126 -3.30 -18.40 2.10
CA SER A 126 -3.04 -19.84 2.23
C SER A 126 -3.15 -20.52 0.87
N THR A 127 -2.20 -21.39 0.54
CA THR A 127 -2.31 -22.31 -0.60
C THR A 127 -2.30 -23.73 -0.08
N GLU A 128 -3.38 -24.47 -0.35
CA GLU A 128 -3.64 -25.76 0.27
C GLU A 128 -3.55 -26.90 -0.75
N VAL A 129 -3.11 -28.07 -0.29
CA VAL A 129 -3.32 -29.34 -0.99
C VAL A 129 -4.22 -30.21 -0.15
N ARG A 130 -5.33 -30.66 -0.75
CA ARG A 130 -6.31 -31.55 -0.15
C ARG A 130 -6.35 -32.90 -0.87
N VAL A 131 -6.84 -33.90 -0.17
CA VAL A 131 -7.04 -35.25 -0.68
C VAL A 131 -8.45 -35.76 -0.35
N PRO A 132 -9.07 -36.59 -1.21
CA PRO A 132 -10.35 -37.21 -0.89
C PRO A 132 -10.29 -38.16 0.32
N ALA A 133 -9.12 -38.74 0.57
CA ALA A 133 -8.83 -39.60 1.71
C ALA A 133 -7.31 -39.59 2.00
N PRO A 134 -6.88 -39.89 3.24
CA PRO A 134 -5.46 -39.96 3.59
C PRO A 134 -4.67 -40.98 2.75
N PRO A 135 -3.34 -40.81 2.59
CA PRO A 135 -2.51 -41.75 1.85
C PRO A 135 -2.58 -43.17 2.40
N ILE A 136 -2.74 -44.17 1.51
CA ILE A 136 -2.72 -45.60 1.85
C ILE A 136 -1.48 -46.21 1.20
N ASP A 137 -0.56 -46.75 2.00
CA ASP A 137 0.74 -47.28 1.54
C ASP A 137 1.52 -46.28 0.64
N GLY A 138 1.36 -44.99 0.94
CA GLY A 138 1.97 -43.88 0.19
C GLY A 138 1.26 -43.50 -1.11
N THR A 139 0.09 -44.07 -1.39
CA THR A 139 -0.71 -43.74 -2.57
C THR A 139 -1.90 -42.85 -2.20
N VAL A 140 -2.14 -41.82 -3.02
CA VAL A 140 -3.38 -41.01 -2.98
C VAL A 140 -4.16 -41.15 -4.29
N SER A 141 -5.48 -41.14 -4.21
CA SER A 141 -6.36 -41.30 -5.38
C SER A 141 -6.53 -40.02 -6.21
N ALA A 142 -6.30 -38.86 -5.62
CA ALA A 142 -6.27 -37.55 -6.28
C ALA A 142 -5.61 -36.52 -5.36
N LEU A 143 -5.12 -35.43 -5.94
CA LEU A 143 -4.74 -34.22 -5.24
C LEU A 143 -5.66 -33.08 -5.66
N VAL A 144 -5.97 -32.17 -4.74
CA VAL A 144 -6.70 -30.94 -5.01
C VAL A 144 -5.85 -29.76 -4.54
N LEU A 145 -5.31 -28.98 -5.48
CA LEU A 145 -4.53 -27.77 -5.21
C LEU A 145 -5.48 -26.56 -5.18
N VAL A 146 -5.64 -25.95 -4.02
CA VAL A 146 -6.57 -24.84 -3.79
C VAL A 146 -5.77 -23.55 -3.60
N GLY A 147 -5.94 -22.58 -4.50
CA GLY A 147 -5.33 -21.27 -4.38
C GLY A 147 -6.15 -20.31 -3.51
N GLY A 148 -5.48 -19.64 -2.58
CA GLY A 148 -6.08 -18.64 -1.70
C GLY A 148 -5.86 -17.19 -2.10
N GLY A 149 -5.23 -16.91 -3.24
CA GLY A 149 -4.97 -15.55 -3.73
C GLY A 149 -3.56 -15.02 -3.44
N ASP A 150 -2.62 -15.87 -3.03
CA ASP A 150 -1.26 -15.47 -2.68
C ASP A 150 -0.53 -14.80 -3.86
N PRO A 151 -0.17 -13.51 -3.79
CA PRO A 151 0.56 -12.82 -4.85
C PRO A 151 2.07 -13.12 -4.85
N THR A 152 2.57 -13.88 -3.87
CA THR A 152 3.99 -14.20 -3.71
C THR A 152 4.31 -15.67 -4.04
N LEU A 153 3.32 -16.43 -4.52
CA LEU A 153 3.49 -17.81 -4.96
C LEU A 153 4.37 -17.89 -6.21
N THR A 154 5.54 -18.49 -6.06
CA THR A 154 6.61 -18.42 -7.06
C THR A 154 7.45 -19.69 -7.14
N THR A 155 8.32 -19.74 -8.14
CA THR A 155 9.41 -20.71 -8.25
C THR A 155 10.76 -19.99 -8.23
N ILE A 156 11.79 -20.68 -7.77
CA ILE A 156 13.16 -20.13 -7.72
C ILE A 156 13.62 -19.73 -9.13
N GLU A 157 13.29 -20.54 -10.14
CA GLU A 157 13.67 -20.29 -11.53
C GLU A 157 13.09 -18.97 -12.06
N TYR A 158 11.86 -18.64 -11.66
CA TYR A 158 11.24 -17.37 -12.04
C TYR A 158 11.91 -16.19 -11.35
N GLU A 159 12.17 -16.28 -10.05
CA GLU A 159 12.80 -15.19 -9.29
C GLU A 159 14.23 -14.89 -9.76
N GLU A 160 14.99 -15.92 -10.17
CA GLU A 160 16.32 -15.75 -10.77
C GLU A 160 16.28 -14.94 -12.08
N VAL A 161 15.24 -15.11 -12.90
CA VAL A 161 15.07 -14.40 -14.18
C VAL A 161 14.44 -13.02 -13.99
N ARG A 162 13.43 -12.93 -13.12
CA ARG A 162 12.73 -11.69 -12.77
C ARG A 162 13.71 -10.66 -12.21
N ASN A 163 14.74 -11.12 -11.48
CA ASN A 163 15.90 -10.36 -11.02
C ASN A 163 15.57 -8.94 -10.53
N PHE A 164 14.69 -8.84 -9.52
CA PHE A 164 14.51 -7.62 -8.74
C PHE A 164 15.78 -7.34 -7.93
N GLU A 165 16.82 -6.82 -8.59
CA GLU A 165 18.05 -6.20 -8.05
C GLU A 165 18.54 -6.70 -6.67
N GLY A 166 18.59 -8.02 -6.45
CA GLY A 166 19.27 -8.63 -5.30
C GLY A 166 18.85 -8.15 -3.90
N LYS A 167 17.60 -7.72 -3.68
CA LYS A 167 17.12 -7.31 -2.36
C LYS A 167 15.92 -8.16 -1.95
N GLY A 168 16.15 -9.01 -0.94
CA GLY A 168 15.29 -10.12 -0.52
C GLY A 168 13.82 -9.74 -0.38
N ARG A 169 13.02 -10.22 -1.33
CA ARG A 169 11.58 -10.38 -1.16
C ARG A 169 11.33 -11.58 -0.28
N SER A 170 10.25 -11.51 0.48
CA SER A 170 9.70 -12.69 1.11
C SER A 170 8.83 -13.41 0.08
N LEU A 171 9.07 -14.70 -0.10
CA LEU A 171 8.50 -15.50 -1.19
C LEU A 171 7.71 -16.67 -0.62
N THR A 172 6.69 -17.10 -1.35
CA THR A 172 6.03 -18.39 -1.13
C THR A 172 6.50 -19.37 -2.19
N LEU A 173 7.36 -20.31 -1.83
CA LEU A 173 7.91 -21.25 -2.81
C LEU A 173 6.98 -22.44 -3.03
N LEU A 174 6.65 -22.71 -4.30
CA LEU A 174 5.89 -23.91 -4.67
C LEU A 174 6.61 -25.21 -4.27
N ASP A 175 7.94 -25.17 -4.18
CA ASP A 175 8.77 -26.28 -3.67
C ASP A 175 8.39 -26.69 -2.26
N ASP A 176 8.07 -25.74 -1.37
CA ASP A 176 7.69 -26.04 0.01
C ASP A 176 6.36 -26.83 0.06
N LEU A 177 5.45 -26.58 -0.89
CA LEU A 177 4.21 -27.35 -1.02
C LEU A 177 4.48 -28.78 -1.48
N ALA A 178 5.37 -28.95 -2.47
CA ALA A 178 5.76 -30.26 -2.96
C ALA A 178 6.48 -31.07 -1.86
N ASP A 179 7.36 -30.43 -1.09
CA ASP A 179 8.01 -31.03 0.08
C ASP A 179 7.01 -31.40 1.17
N GLY A 180 6.01 -30.54 1.42
CA GLY A 180 4.90 -30.83 2.32
C GLY A 180 4.11 -32.09 1.93
N ILE A 181 3.82 -32.27 0.64
CA ILE A 181 3.13 -33.47 0.13
C ILE A 181 3.97 -34.73 0.36
N VAL A 182 5.27 -34.69 0.06
CA VAL A 182 6.19 -35.82 0.29
C VAL A 182 6.35 -36.12 1.79
N ALA A 183 6.38 -35.09 2.64
CA ALA A 183 6.46 -35.24 4.09
C ALA A 183 5.25 -35.98 4.69
N GLN A 184 4.09 -35.94 4.02
CA GLN A 184 2.92 -36.75 4.38
C GLN A 184 3.02 -38.22 3.93
N GLY A 185 4.15 -38.64 3.35
CA GLY A 185 4.41 -40.01 2.91
C GLY A 185 3.87 -40.35 1.52
N VAL A 186 3.45 -39.35 0.73
CA VAL A 186 2.98 -39.57 -0.64
C VAL A 186 4.16 -39.96 -1.54
N THR A 187 4.02 -41.09 -2.22
CA THR A 187 4.97 -41.63 -3.22
C THR A 187 4.30 -41.92 -4.56
N HIS A 188 2.98 -42.06 -4.58
CA HIS A 188 2.19 -42.32 -5.79
C HIS A 188 0.89 -41.50 -5.77
N VAL A 189 0.53 -40.94 -6.93
CA VAL A 189 -0.73 -40.22 -7.17
C VAL A 189 -1.40 -40.89 -8.38
N ASP A 190 -2.42 -41.71 -8.11
CA ASP A 190 -3.04 -42.58 -9.11
C ASP A 190 -3.99 -41.81 -10.05
N GLY A 191 -4.73 -40.84 -9.50
CA GLY A 191 -5.72 -40.05 -10.22
C GLY A 191 -5.31 -38.59 -10.41
N PRO A 192 -6.27 -37.68 -10.67
CA PRO A 192 -5.98 -36.33 -11.13
C PRO A 192 -5.36 -35.45 -10.05
N LEU A 193 -4.64 -34.42 -10.51
CA LEU A 193 -4.36 -33.22 -9.73
C LEU A 193 -5.35 -32.15 -10.20
N ILE A 194 -6.30 -31.79 -9.33
CA ILE A 194 -7.34 -30.81 -9.63
C ILE A 194 -6.93 -29.46 -9.07
N VAL A 195 -6.85 -28.43 -9.91
CA VAL A 195 -6.58 -27.05 -9.48
C VAL A 195 -7.89 -26.29 -9.27
N GLN A 196 -7.96 -25.55 -8.17
CA GLN A 196 -9.12 -24.75 -7.79
C GLN A 196 -8.71 -23.32 -7.49
N ASP A 197 -9.32 -22.37 -8.17
CA ASP A 197 -9.07 -20.93 -7.97
C ASP A 197 -10.37 -20.12 -7.80
N GLY A 198 -11.50 -20.77 -7.54
CA GLY A 198 -12.82 -20.15 -7.45
C GLY A 198 -13.04 -19.21 -6.26
N ARG A 199 -12.00 -18.93 -5.46
CA ARG A 199 -12.03 -17.87 -4.45
C ARG A 199 -12.16 -16.48 -5.09
N HIS A 200 -11.51 -16.28 -6.24
CA HIS A 200 -11.57 -15.04 -7.02
C HIS A 200 -12.38 -15.23 -8.30
N SER A 201 -12.81 -14.12 -8.92
CA SER A 201 -13.47 -14.19 -10.22
C SER A 201 -12.54 -14.75 -11.32
N ASP A 202 -13.15 -15.33 -12.35
CA ASP A 202 -12.47 -15.89 -13.53
C ASP A 202 -12.02 -14.82 -14.55
N GLU A 203 -12.29 -13.53 -14.28
CA GLU A 203 -11.76 -12.41 -15.06
C GLU A 203 -10.24 -12.34 -14.90
N ARG A 204 -9.48 -12.75 -15.91
CA ARG A 204 -8.00 -12.79 -15.85
C ARG A 204 -7.34 -11.47 -16.15
N PHE A 205 -8.02 -10.57 -16.86
CA PHE A 205 -7.46 -9.29 -17.28
C PHE A 205 -8.57 -8.26 -17.41
N LEU A 206 -8.34 -7.06 -16.87
CA LEU A 206 -9.32 -5.98 -16.83
C LEU A 206 -9.35 -5.21 -18.17
N SER A 207 -9.78 -5.89 -19.23
CA SER A 207 -9.63 -5.45 -20.63
C SER A 207 -10.45 -4.20 -20.98
N ASP A 208 -11.45 -3.87 -20.17
CA ASP A 208 -12.30 -2.70 -20.32
C ASP A 208 -11.67 -1.41 -19.78
N ARG A 209 -10.65 -1.54 -18.92
CA ARG A 209 -10.04 -0.42 -18.18
C ARG A 209 -8.52 -0.34 -18.30
N TRP A 210 -7.85 -1.43 -18.72
CA TRP A 210 -6.42 -1.47 -19.01
C TRP A 210 -6.13 -1.41 -20.52
N LYS A 211 -5.02 -0.79 -20.89
CA LYS A 211 -4.55 -0.83 -22.28
C LYS A 211 -4.13 -2.26 -22.61
N ALA A 212 -4.46 -2.72 -23.82
CA ALA A 212 -4.15 -4.09 -24.26
C ALA A 212 -2.64 -4.41 -24.20
N ASP A 213 -1.79 -3.41 -24.44
CA ASP A 213 -0.34 -3.55 -24.47
C ASP A 213 0.30 -3.63 -23.07
N TYR A 214 -0.41 -3.30 -21.98
CA TYR A 214 0.11 -3.48 -20.61
C TYR A 214 0.40 -4.94 -20.28
N ALA A 215 -0.43 -5.84 -20.79
CA ALA A 215 -0.20 -7.26 -20.67
C ALA A 215 1.09 -7.67 -21.41
N ASP A 216 1.30 -7.11 -22.62
CA ASP A 216 2.40 -7.47 -23.53
C ASP A 216 3.74 -6.87 -23.07
N GLN A 217 3.70 -5.74 -22.38
CA GLN A 217 4.84 -5.06 -21.78
C GLN A 217 5.27 -5.69 -20.44
N GLY A 218 4.52 -6.67 -19.94
CA GLY A 218 4.77 -7.31 -18.66
C GLY A 218 4.46 -6.43 -17.45
N SER A 219 3.63 -5.39 -17.63
CA SER A 219 3.22 -4.50 -16.55
C SER A 219 2.31 -5.20 -15.53
N VAL A 220 1.55 -6.20 -15.96
CA VAL A 220 0.68 -7.00 -15.10
C VAL A 220 0.38 -8.35 -15.76
N GLY A 221 0.43 -9.43 -14.98
CA GLY A 221 0.05 -10.77 -15.43
C GLY A 221 -1.44 -11.08 -15.22
N PRO A 222 -1.90 -12.28 -15.59
CA PRO A 222 -3.27 -12.71 -15.36
C PRO A 222 -3.60 -12.82 -13.86
N LEU A 223 -4.82 -12.43 -13.52
CA LEU A 223 -5.34 -12.43 -12.14
C LEU A 223 -6.08 -13.75 -11.79
N GLY A 224 -6.13 -14.10 -10.51
CA GLY A 224 -6.84 -15.30 -10.04
C GLY A 224 -6.41 -15.76 -8.65
N ALA A 225 -7.13 -16.70 -8.05
CA ALA A 225 -6.77 -17.14 -6.70
C ALA A 225 -5.61 -18.15 -6.66
N LEU A 226 -5.28 -18.79 -7.78
CA LEU A 226 -4.12 -19.66 -7.93
C LEU A 226 -3.27 -19.14 -9.09
N VAL A 227 -2.28 -18.33 -8.77
CA VAL A 227 -1.38 -17.73 -9.76
C VAL A 227 0.05 -17.98 -9.33
N LEU A 228 0.80 -18.69 -10.17
CA LEU A 228 2.21 -18.94 -9.97
C LEU A 228 3.02 -17.95 -10.82
N ASN A 229 4.15 -17.45 -10.29
CA ASN A 229 5.12 -16.64 -11.05
C ASN A 229 4.48 -15.41 -11.70
N ASP A 230 3.67 -14.66 -10.94
CA ASP A 230 2.83 -13.54 -11.43
C ASP A 230 1.91 -13.89 -12.63
N GLY A 231 1.73 -15.18 -12.93
CA GLY A 231 0.94 -15.65 -14.07
C GLY A 231 1.71 -15.75 -15.38
N TRP A 232 3.04 -15.83 -15.33
CA TRP A 232 3.88 -16.17 -16.48
C TRP A 232 3.98 -17.70 -16.65
N ALA A 233 3.53 -18.20 -17.80
CA ALA A 233 3.69 -19.61 -18.18
C ALA A 233 5.11 -19.93 -18.66
N SER A 234 5.82 -18.93 -19.18
CA SER A 234 7.23 -18.99 -19.55
C SER A 234 7.85 -17.60 -19.39
N PHE A 235 9.12 -17.53 -19.01
CA PHE A 235 9.84 -16.29 -18.73
C PHE A 235 11.28 -16.30 -19.27
N ASP A 236 11.75 -17.42 -19.84
CA ASP A 236 13.08 -17.54 -20.47
C ASP A 236 13.04 -18.55 -21.64
N PRO A 237 13.51 -18.18 -22.85
CA PRO A 237 13.93 -16.85 -23.31
C PRO A 237 12.76 -15.95 -23.72
N ARG A 238 11.53 -16.44 -23.60
CA ARG A 238 10.32 -15.72 -24.02
C ARG A 238 9.34 -15.62 -22.85
N TRP A 239 8.84 -14.42 -22.65
CA TRP A 239 7.80 -14.12 -21.69
C TRP A 239 6.44 -14.42 -22.31
N ILE A 240 5.75 -15.42 -21.77
CA ILE A 240 4.44 -15.88 -22.25
C ILE A 240 3.49 -15.89 -21.07
N ARG A 241 2.39 -15.14 -21.19
CA ARG A 241 1.33 -15.13 -20.18
C ARG A 241 0.63 -16.48 -20.13
N ALA A 242 0.24 -16.89 -18.94
CA ALA A 242 -0.65 -18.03 -18.77
C ALA A 242 -2.06 -17.67 -19.28
N GLU A 243 -2.61 -18.49 -20.18
CA GLU A 243 -4.04 -18.44 -20.50
C GLU A 243 -4.87 -18.91 -19.31
N ASP A 244 -4.38 -19.93 -18.62
CA ASP A 244 -4.94 -20.49 -17.39
C ASP A 244 -3.83 -20.58 -16.31
N PRO A 245 -3.72 -19.57 -15.43
CA PRO A 245 -2.65 -19.53 -14.43
C PRO A 245 -2.75 -20.66 -13.39
N ALA A 246 -3.96 -21.14 -13.09
CA ALA A 246 -4.16 -22.24 -12.16
C ALA A 246 -3.61 -23.55 -12.74
N MET A 247 -3.86 -23.81 -14.03
CA MET A 247 -3.31 -24.97 -14.72
C MET A 247 -1.78 -24.95 -14.82
N VAL A 248 -1.17 -23.77 -14.95
CA VAL A 248 0.30 -23.62 -14.89
C VAL A 248 0.82 -24.04 -13.52
N ALA A 249 0.19 -23.57 -12.43
CA ALA A 249 0.58 -23.94 -11.08
C ALA A 249 0.46 -25.45 -10.82
N GLY A 250 -0.65 -26.08 -11.24
CA GLY A 250 -0.83 -27.53 -11.10
C GLY A 250 0.14 -28.37 -11.93
N THR A 251 0.47 -27.91 -13.14
CA THR A 251 1.45 -28.56 -14.02
C THR A 251 2.84 -28.49 -13.41
N GLU A 252 3.21 -27.34 -12.86
CA GLU A 252 4.50 -27.16 -12.21
C GLU A 252 4.60 -27.94 -10.89
N LEU A 253 3.52 -28.01 -10.11
CA LEU A 253 3.49 -28.85 -8.91
C LEU A 253 3.68 -30.34 -9.26
N ALA A 254 3.01 -30.83 -10.31
CA ALA A 254 3.20 -32.20 -10.79
C ALA A 254 4.65 -32.47 -11.21
N ARG A 255 5.31 -31.51 -11.87
CA ARG A 255 6.75 -31.59 -12.20
C ARG A 255 7.60 -31.66 -10.94
N LYS A 256 7.41 -30.75 -9.98
CA LYS A 256 8.16 -30.68 -8.73
C LYS A 256 7.98 -31.93 -7.85
N LEU A 257 6.82 -32.58 -7.92
CA LEU A 257 6.58 -33.89 -7.30
C LEU A 257 7.36 -35.01 -7.98
N ALA A 258 7.39 -35.03 -9.32
CA ALA A 258 8.18 -36.01 -10.07
C ALA A 258 9.70 -35.87 -9.80
N ASP A 259 10.20 -34.64 -9.67
CA ASP A 259 11.59 -34.35 -9.30
C ASP A 259 11.95 -34.89 -7.90
N ARG A 260 10.94 -35.04 -7.03
CA ARG A 260 11.05 -35.63 -5.69
C ARG A 260 10.79 -37.14 -5.67
N GLY A 261 10.63 -37.76 -6.84
CA GLY A 261 10.43 -39.21 -6.97
C GLY A 261 8.99 -39.69 -6.74
N VAL A 262 8.01 -38.79 -6.70
CA VAL A 262 6.59 -39.17 -6.65
C VAL A 262 6.12 -39.60 -8.04
N THR A 263 5.54 -40.79 -8.15
CA THR A 263 4.96 -41.27 -9.40
C THR A 263 3.57 -40.64 -9.58
N PHE A 264 3.40 -39.81 -10.62
CA PHE A 264 2.10 -39.24 -11.01
C PHE A 264 1.61 -39.88 -12.31
N THR A 265 0.49 -40.59 -12.25
CA THR A 265 -0.12 -41.25 -13.44
C THR A 265 -1.38 -40.56 -13.95
N GLY A 266 -1.86 -39.55 -13.21
CA GLY A 266 -3.05 -38.79 -13.57
C GLY A 266 -2.80 -37.68 -14.59
N SER A 267 -3.80 -36.79 -14.71
CA SER A 267 -3.70 -35.53 -15.45
C SER A 267 -3.98 -34.35 -14.54
N VAL A 268 -3.42 -33.19 -14.88
CA VAL A 268 -3.81 -31.93 -14.27
C VAL A 268 -5.15 -31.49 -14.87
N GLN A 269 -6.07 -31.03 -14.04
CA GLN A 269 -7.42 -30.62 -14.44
C GLN A 269 -7.82 -29.35 -13.69
N HIS A 270 -8.60 -28.49 -14.31
CA HIS A 270 -9.15 -27.30 -13.67
C HIS A 270 -10.61 -27.53 -13.29
N ASP A 271 -10.92 -27.39 -12.00
CA ASP A 271 -12.29 -27.27 -11.49
C ASP A 271 -12.35 -26.14 -10.45
N SER A 272 -13.02 -25.04 -10.80
CA SER A 272 -13.16 -23.87 -9.94
C SER A 272 -14.18 -24.05 -8.81
N GLY A 273 -14.96 -25.13 -8.79
CA GLY A 273 -15.89 -25.43 -7.70
C GLY A 273 -15.19 -26.03 -6.48
N TYR A 274 -15.58 -25.66 -5.25
CA TYR A 274 -14.97 -26.25 -4.05
C TYR A 274 -15.17 -27.77 -3.99
N ILE A 275 -14.06 -28.52 -3.94
CA ILE A 275 -14.08 -29.98 -3.71
C ILE A 275 -13.72 -30.23 -2.25
N ALA A 276 -14.66 -30.81 -1.51
CA ALA A 276 -14.41 -31.23 -0.13
C ALA A 276 -13.34 -32.33 -0.07
N GLY A 277 -12.41 -32.21 0.87
CA GLY A 277 -11.35 -33.18 1.12
C GLY A 277 -10.59 -32.86 2.40
N ASP A 278 -9.87 -33.86 2.90
CA ASP A 278 -8.99 -33.71 4.05
C ASP A 278 -7.77 -32.87 3.64
N LEU A 279 -7.36 -31.93 4.50
CA LEU A 279 -6.14 -31.16 4.30
C LEU A 279 -4.94 -32.10 4.40
N LEU A 280 -4.13 -32.15 3.34
CA LEU A 280 -2.88 -32.90 3.32
C LEU A 280 -1.73 -32.02 3.81
N THR A 281 -1.57 -30.84 3.20
CA THR A 281 -0.57 -29.83 3.58
C THR A 281 -1.00 -28.46 3.10
N ALA A 282 -0.41 -27.41 3.65
CA ALA A 282 -0.60 -26.03 3.19
C ALA A 282 0.71 -25.25 3.35
N ILE A 283 0.83 -24.17 2.57
CA ILE A 283 1.83 -23.13 2.76
C ILE A 283 1.13 -21.79 2.94
N GLU A 284 1.75 -20.91 3.72
CA GLU A 284 1.23 -19.56 3.99
C GLU A 284 2.18 -18.52 3.40
N SER A 285 1.60 -17.45 2.87
CA SER A 285 2.37 -16.31 2.38
C SER A 285 3.15 -15.62 3.49
N PRO A 286 4.14 -14.76 3.15
CA PRO A 286 4.59 -13.70 4.04
C PRO A 286 3.41 -12.88 4.58
N PRO A 287 3.55 -12.23 5.74
CA PRO A 287 2.49 -11.39 6.27
C PRO A 287 2.24 -10.20 5.33
N LEU A 288 1.02 -9.68 5.30
CA LEU A 288 0.61 -8.58 4.42
C LEU A 288 1.56 -7.39 4.51
N SER A 289 2.06 -7.07 5.71
CA SER A 289 3.06 -6.01 5.92
C SER A 289 4.33 -6.19 5.06
N GLU A 290 4.80 -7.41 4.85
CA GLU A 290 5.94 -7.71 3.97
C GLU A 290 5.53 -7.69 2.49
N ILE A 291 4.35 -8.18 2.14
CA ILE A 291 3.81 -8.12 0.76
C ILE A 291 3.66 -6.66 0.30
N LEU A 292 3.28 -5.76 1.20
CA LEU A 292 3.14 -4.34 0.88
C LEU A 292 4.48 -3.67 0.53
N VAL A 293 5.61 -4.24 0.91
CA VAL A 293 6.94 -3.77 0.44
C VAL A 293 7.03 -3.93 -1.08
N ASP A 294 6.52 -5.02 -1.65
CA ASP A 294 6.51 -5.25 -3.10
C ASP A 294 5.57 -4.27 -3.80
N VAL A 295 4.38 -4.09 -3.24
CA VAL A 295 3.35 -3.18 -3.74
C VAL A 295 3.84 -1.73 -3.74
N LEU A 296 4.46 -1.27 -2.66
CA LEU A 296 4.79 0.14 -2.48
C LEU A 296 6.21 0.49 -2.95
N SER A 297 7.20 -0.39 -2.76
CA SER A 297 8.57 -0.11 -3.16
C SER A 297 8.83 -0.44 -4.62
N PHE A 298 8.49 -1.66 -5.02
CA PHE A 298 8.73 -2.15 -6.37
C PHE A 298 7.55 -1.87 -7.30
N SER A 299 6.48 -1.28 -6.77
CA SER A 299 5.29 -0.89 -7.52
C SER A 299 4.59 -2.08 -8.19
N ASP A 300 4.61 -3.25 -7.54
CA ASP A 300 4.06 -4.49 -8.08
C ASP A 300 2.55 -4.34 -8.34
N ASN A 301 2.16 -4.33 -9.62
CA ASN A 301 0.76 -4.18 -10.04
C ASN A 301 -0.02 -5.45 -9.74
N HIS A 302 0.57 -6.62 -9.98
CA HIS A 302 -0.12 -7.89 -9.80
C HIS A 302 -0.50 -8.10 -8.34
N ALA A 303 0.45 -7.89 -7.42
CA ALA A 303 0.19 -7.97 -5.99
C ALA A 303 -0.90 -6.99 -5.52
N ALA A 304 -0.92 -5.75 -6.05
CA ALA A 304 -1.94 -4.77 -5.72
C ALA A 304 -3.35 -5.23 -6.13
N GLU A 305 -3.49 -5.83 -7.33
CA GLU A 305 -4.78 -6.33 -7.82
C GLU A 305 -5.26 -7.58 -7.07
N GLN A 306 -4.33 -8.48 -6.73
CA GLN A 306 -4.66 -9.67 -5.93
C GLN A 306 -5.14 -9.27 -4.53
N ILE A 307 -4.51 -8.29 -3.90
CA ILE A 307 -4.95 -7.72 -2.62
C ILE A 307 -6.33 -7.06 -2.75
N VAL A 308 -6.59 -6.31 -3.83
CA VAL A 308 -7.92 -5.72 -4.04
C VAL A 308 -8.99 -6.79 -4.22
N ARG A 309 -8.71 -7.87 -4.96
CA ARG A 309 -9.67 -9.00 -5.05
C ARG A 309 -9.90 -9.63 -3.69
N GLU A 310 -8.86 -9.81 -2.90
CA GLU A 310 -8.99 -10.34 -1.54
C GLU A 310 -9.83 -9.44 -0.64
N LEU A 311 -9.68 -8.12 -0.75
CA LEU A 311 -10.60 -7.17 -0.11
C LEU A 311 -12.04 -7.41 -0.56
N GLY A 312 -12.28 -7.62 -1.85
CA GLY A 312 -13.60 -7.99 -2.38
C GLY A 312 -14.16 -9.28 -1.78
N ALA A 313 -13.29 -10.26 -1.46
CA ALA A 313 -13.68 -11.53 -0.82
C ALA A 313 -14.19 -11.35 0.62
N THR A 314 -13.90 -10.23 1.27
CA THR A 314 -14.43 -9.88 2.61
C THR A 314 -15.86 -9.34 2.57
N GLY A 315 -16.35 -9.00 1.37
CA GLY A 315 -17.70 -8.50 1.14
C GLY A 315 -18.81 -9.54 1.35
N PRO A 316 -20.08 -9.12 1.29
CA PRO A 316 -21.24 -9.99 1.53
C PRO A 316 -21.49 -11.02 0.40
N THR A 317 -20.78 -10.90 -0.72
CA THR A 317 -20.91 -11.75 -1.91
C THR A 317 -19.68 -12.62 -2.11
N SER A 318 -19.86 -13.84 -2.60
CA SER A 318 -18.78 -14.82 -2.75
C SER A 318 -17.90 -14.64 -3.99
N ALA A 319 -18.16 -13.66 -4.86
CA ALA A 319 -17.41 -13.45 -6.09
C ALA A 319 -16.43 -12.29 -5.91
N ALA A 320 -15.23 -12.58 -5.42
CA ALA A 320 -14.18 -11.60 -5.16
C ALA A 320 -13.64 -10.97 -6.47
N THR A 321 -14.33 -9.93 -6.95
CA THR A 321 -13.97 -9.15 -8.15
C THR A 321 -13.18 -7.91 -7.78
N THR A 322 -12.47 -7.34 -8.75
CA THR A 322 -11.80 -6.04 -8.59
C THR A 322 -12.79 -4.94 -8.20
N ASP A 323 -13.99 -4.89 -8.81
CA ASP A 323 -15.01 -3.88 -8.50
C ASP A 323 -15.52 -3.93 -7.05
N GLN A 324 -15.68 -5.15 -6.51
CA GLN A 324 -16.05 -5.31 -5.10
C GLN A 324 -14.90 -4.88 -4.19
N GLY A 325 -13.67 -5.22 -4.58
CA GLY A 325 -12.46 -4.78 -3.89
C GLY A 325 -12.31 -3.27 -3.83
N THR A 326 -12.43 -2.57 -4.96
CA THR A 326 -12.32 -1.10 -5.00
C THR A 326 -13.46 -0.42 -4.25
N ALA A 327 -14.66 -1.02 -4.21
CA ALA A 327 -15.75 -0.55 -3.36
C ALA A 327 -15.39 -0.65 -1.86
N VAL A 328 -14.75 -1.74 -1.43
CA VAL A 328 -14.23 -1.90 -0.06
C VAL A 328 -13.13 -0.87 0.23
N VAL A 329 -12.23 -0.61 -0.72
CA VAL A 329 -11.22 0.46 -0.58
C VAL A 329 -11.93 1.79 -0.33
N MET A 330 -12.86 2.18 -1.21
CA MET A 330 -13.60 3.45 -1.09
C MET A 330 -14.32 3.60 0.25
N SER A 331 -15.08 2.58 0.69
CA SER A 331 -15.78 2.63 1.98
C SER A 331 -14.82 2.71 3.17
N THR A 332 -13.65 2.08 3.06
CA THR A 332 -12.64 2.11 4.12
C THR A 332 -11.99 3.48 4.23
N LEU A 333 -11.68 4.13 3.10
CA LEU A 333 -11.16 5.51 3.11
C LEU A 333 -12.17 6.46 3.76
N GLU A 334 -13.47 6.33 3.43
CA GLU A 334 -14.55 7.12 4.06
C GLU A 334 -14.65 6.89 5.57
N GLU A 335 -14.59 5.63 6.02
CA GLU A 335 -14.60 5.29 7.46
C GLU A 335 -13.42 5.93 8.20
N LEU A 336 -12.26 5.97 7.55
CA LEU A 336 -11.04 6.55 8.11
C LEU A 336 -11.00 8.09 8.02
N GLY A 337 -12.06 8.71 7.48
CA GLY A 337 -12.19 10.16 7.39
C GLY A 337 -11.42 10.82 6.24
N ILE A 338 -10.92 10.03 5.27
CA ILE A 338 -10.33 10.56 4.05
C ILE A 338 -11.44 11.12 3.15
N ASN A 339 -11.22 12.30 2.58
CA ASN A 339 -12.15 12.92 1.65
C ASN A 339 -12.19 12.15 0.32
N THR A 340 -13.26 11.38 0.10
CA THR A 340 -13.48 10.61 -1.13
C THR A 340 -14.19 11.37 -2.24
N ALA A 341 -14.49 12.67 -2.06
CA ALA A 341 -15.12 13.48 -3.08
C ALA A 341 -14.24 13.56 -4.34
N GLY A 342 -14.79 13.11 -5.47
CA GLY A 342 -14.09 13.12 -6.77
C GLY A 342 -13.20 11.90 -7.02
N LEU A 343 -13.10 10.96 -6.07
CA LEU A 343 -12.34 9.73 -6.24
C LEU A 343 -13.12 8.73 -7.12
N ILE A 344 -12.38 8.02 -7.99
CA ILE A 344 -12.89 6.93 -8.82
C ILE A 344 -11.80 5.85 -8.81
N LEU A 345 -12.11 4.65 -8.33
CA LEU A 345 -11.17 3.53 -8.30
C LEU A 345 -11.73 2.42 -9.20
N ARG A 346 -11.05 2.18 -10.31
CA ARG A 346 -11.35 1.13 -11.31
C ARG A 346 -10.45 -0.08 -11.15
N ASP A 347 -9.30 0.07 -10.53
CA ASP A 347 -8.42 -1.02 -10.18
C ASP A 347 -7.69 -0.76 -8.84
N GLY A 348 -6.79 -1.67 -8.44
CA GLY A 348 -5.99 -1.54 -7.22
C GLY A 348 -4.59 -0.99 -7.42
N SER A 349 -4.12 -0.93 -8.66
CA SER A 349 -2.73 -0.66 -9.03
C SER A 349 -2.50 0.76 -9.55
N GLY A 350 -3.53 1.45 -10.03
CA GLY A 350 -3.44 2.72 -10.73
C GLY A 350 -3.04 2.57 -12.20
N LEU A 351 -3.22 1.40 -12.82
CA LEU A 351 -2.96 1.21 -14.25
C LEU A 351 -4.10 1.80 -15.09
N SER A 352 -5.32 1.78 -14.58
CA SER A 352 -6.48 2.31 -15.26
C SER A 352 -6.38 3.83 -15.42
N ARG A 353 -6.64 4.28 -16.65
CA ARG A 353 -6.71 5.72 -16.95
C ARG A 353 -8.05 6.35 -16.53
N ASP A 354 -8.96 5.52 -16.04
CA ASP A 354 -10.25 5.92 -15.50
C ASP A 354 -10.21 6.15 -13.99
N ASP A 355 -9.08 5.84 -13.34
CA ASP A 355 -8.85 6.16 -11.93
C ASP A 355 -8.78 7.66 -11.71
N ARG A 356 -9.32 8.13 -10.60
CA ARG A 356 -9.21 9.50 -10.11
C ARG A 356 -8.89 9.49 -8.63
N LEU A 357 -7.80 10.16 -8.25
CA LEU A 357 -7.52 10.55 -6.87
C LEU A 357 -7.25 12.05 -6.80
N THR A 358 -7.22 12.58 -5.59
CA THR A 358 -6.87 13.98 -5.31
C THR A 358 -5.58 14.02 -4.48
N CYS A 359 -4.82 15.11 -4.58
CA CYS A 359 -3.65 15.29 -3.72
C CYS A 359 -4.04 15.41 -2.23
N ARG A 360 -5.23 15.96 -1.95
CA ARG A 360 -5.79 15.98 -0.59
C ARG A 360 -5.98 14.59 -0.03
N ALA A 361 -6.66 13.69 -0.76
CA ALA A 361 -6.92 12.34 -0.27
C ALA A 361 -5.62 11.54 -0.04
N LEU A 362 -4.62 11.71 -0.91
CA LEU A 362 -3.31 11.10 -0.73
C LEU A 362 -2.55 11.72 0.46
N SER A 363 -2.62 13.03 0.69
CA SER A 363 -1.98 13.65 1.86
C SER A 363 -2.62 13.18 3.16
N GLU A 364 -3.95 13.09 3.21
CA GLU A 364 -4.69 12.53 4.34
C GLU A 364 -4.32 11.04 4.58
N ALA A 365 -4.14 10.26 3.51
CA ALA A 365 -3.66 8.88 3.61
C ALA A 365 -2.22 8.80 4.18
N LEU A 366 -1.31 9.70 3.77
CA LEU A 366 0.02 9.79 4.37
C LEU A 366 -0.04 10.21 5.84
N ALA A 367 -0.96 11.10 6.21
CA ALA A 367 -1.18 11.48 7.60
C ALA A 367 -1.62 10.29 8.46
N LEU A 368 -2.51 9.42 7.96
CA LEU A 368 -2.87 8.17 8.62
C LEU A 368 -1.68 7.21 8.72
N ALA A 369 -0.90 7.06 7.65
CA ALA A 369 0.27 6.19 7.59
C ALA A 369 1.38 6.59 8.59
N LYS A 370 1.39 7.84 9.07
CA LYS A 370 2.28 8.32 10.15
C LYS A 370 1.80 7.93 11.56
N THR A 371 0.58 7.41 11.71
CA THR A 371 0.04 7.03 13.02
C THR A 371 0.44 5.62 13.42
N PRO A 372 0.50 5.29 14.73
CA PRO A 372 0.81 3.94 15.20
C PRO A 372 -0.12 2.83 14.67
N ALA A 373 -1.34 3.18 14.23
CA ALA A 373 -2.29 2.21 13.69
C ALA A 373 -1.89 1.67 12.31
N PHE A 374 -1.07 2.42 11.58
CA PHE A 374 -0.62 2.13 10.21
C PHE A 374 0.91 2.13 10.10
N ASP A 375 1.58 1.94 11.24
CA ASP A 375 3.04 1.91 11.37
C ASP A 375 3.61 0.77 10.52
N GLY A 376 4.34 1.12 9.47
CA GLY A 376 4.88 0.19 8.46
C GLY A 376 4.50 0.51 7.01
N ILE A 377 3.41 1.24 6.75
CA ILE A 377 3.04 1.61 5.37
C ILE A 377 4.09 2.55 4.75
N ILE A 378 4.58 3.53 5.52
CA ILE A 378 5.64 4.45 5.06
C ILE A 378 6.95 3.69 4.86
N ASP A 379 7.29 2.76 5.76
CA ASP A 379 8.50 1.95 5.66
C ASP A 379 8.49 1.03 4.44
N ALA A 380 7.32 0.58 4.00
CA ALA A 380 7.18 -0.23 2.79
C ALA A 380 7.48 0.54 1.49
N MET A 381 7.46 1.88 1.48
CA MET A 381 7.70 2.70 0.28
C MET A 381 9.17 2.72 -0.19
N SER A 382 9.44 3.20 -1.41
CA SER A 382 10.80 3.30 -1.98
C SER A 382 11.73 4.20 -1.18
N VAL A 383 13.03 3.89 -1.26
CA VAL A 383 14.11 4.66 -0.63
C VAL A 383 15.06 5.15 -1.74
N PRO A 384 15.28 6.47 -1.88
CA PRO A 384 16.20 7.01 -2.88
C PRO A 384 17.60 6.38 -2.80
N GLY A 385 18.10 5.91 -3.95
CA GLY A 385 19.43 5.30 -4.08
C GLY A 385 19.60 3.94 -3.42
N GLU A 386 18.53 3.40 -2.80
CA GLU A 386 18.61 2.13 -2.10
C GLU A 386 17.56 1.12 -2.56
N ARG A 387 16.27 1.46 -2.61
CA ARG A 387 15.23 0.44 -2.76
C ARG A 387 14.07 0.91 -3.63
N GLY A 388 13.54 -0.02 -4.42
CA GLY A 388 12.34 0.19 -5.19
C GLY A 388 12.56 1.10 -6.39
N THR A 389 11.49 1.76 -6.84
CA THR A 389 11.48 2.63 -8.02
C THR A 389 12.43 3.83 -7.96
N LEU A 390 13.00 4.13 -6.79
CA LEU A 390 13.99 5.19 -6.58
C LEU A 390 15.43 4.67 -6.40
N SER A 391 15.69 3.36 -6.58
CA SER A 391 17.06 2.81 -6.54
C SER A 391 17.98 3.41 -7.61
N ARG A 392 17.40 3.91 -8.71
CA ARG A 392 18.07 4.63 -9.79
C ARG A 392 18.70 5.97 -9.38
N VAL A 393 18.27 6.56 -8.28
CA VAL A 393 18.84 7.83 -7.77
C VAL A 393 20.28 7.56 -7.34
N GLN A 394 21.20 8.51 -7.58
CA GLN A 394 22.62 8.27 -7.34
C GLN A 394 22.92 7.86 -5.88
N PRO A 395 23.83 6.89 -5.66
CA PRO A 395 24.27 6.51 -4.30
C PRO A 395 24.79 7.72 -3.52
N GLY A 396 24.29 7.90 -2.29
CA GLY A 396 24.58 9.06 -1.44
C GLY A 396 23.48 10.13 -1.41
N ALA A 397 22.39 9.94 -2.16
CA ALA A 397 21.15 10.68 -1.96
C ALA A 397 20.61 10.48 -0.53
N PRO A 398 19.92 11.48 0.06
CA PRO A 398 19.40 11.35 1.41
C PRO A 398 18.42 10.17 1.51
N THR A 399 18.75 9.22 2.37
CA THR A 399 17.97 8.00 2.65
C THR A 399 16.79 8.26 3.59
N ASP A 400 16.63 9.52 3.97
CA ASP A 400 15.67 10.01 4.96
C ASP A 400 14.30 10.29 4.32
N VAL A 401 14.11 9.93 3.05
CA VAL A 401 12.82 9.99 2.36
C VAL A 401 12.29 8.58 2.10
N ARG A 402 10.97 8.44 2.27
CA ARG A 402 10.16 7.31 1.83
C ARG A 402 9.15 7.83 0.82
N ALA A 403 9.07 7.20 -0.35
CA ALA A 403 8.20 7.70 -1.40
C ALA A 403 7.58 6.61 -2.27
N LYS A 404 6.35 6.86 -2.70
CA LYS A 404 5.69 6.11 -3.77
C LYS A 404 5.69 6.95 -5.04
N THR A 405 6.27 6.40 -6.11
CA THR A 405 6.19 6.98 -7.45
C THR A 405 5.00 6.44 -8.24
N GLY A 406 4.57 7.18 -9.25
CA GLY A 406 3.65 6.70 -10.27
C GLY A 406 3.98 7.30 -11.63
N THR A 407 3.97 6.47 -12.68
CA THR A 407 4.27 6.90 -14.05
C THR A 407 3.41 6.12 -15.04
N LEU A 408 2.70 6.86 -15.91
CA LEU A 408 2.12 6.37 -17.16
C LEU A 408 2.65 7.25 -18.30
N GLN A 409 2.16 7.04 -19.53
CA GLN A 409 2.66 7.74 -20.73
C GLN A 409 2.74 9.28 -20.60
N ASP A 410 1.76 9.90 -19.95
CA ASP A 410 1.56 11.35 -19.78
C ASP A 410 1.19 11.70 -18.33
N VAL A 411 1.42 10.77 -17.42
CA VAL A 411 1.10 10.91 -16.00
C VAL A 411 2.36 10.72 -15.19
N ALA A 412 2.60 11.64 -14.26
CA ALA A 412 3.60 11.49 -13.22
C ALA A 412 3.00 11.83 -11.87
N SER A 413 3.37 11.08 -10.85
CA SER A 413 2.96 11.34 -9.49
C SER A 413 4.03 10.93 -8.49
N LEU A 414 4.00 11.57 -7.34
CA LEU A 414 4.84 11.29 -6.19
C LEU A 414 4.03 11.51 -4.91
N ALA A 415 4.16 10.62 -3.96
CA ALA A 415 3.75 10.83 -2.58
C ALA A 415 4.93 10.47 -1.69
N ALA A 416 5.47 11.43 -0.94
CA ALA A 416 6.72 11.29 -0.22
C ALA A 416 6.63 11.84 1.20
N VAL A 417 7.41 11.22 2.10
CA VAL A 417 7.54 11.56 3.52
C VAL A 417 9.02 11.65 3.84
N ALA A 418 9.46 12.75 4.45
CA ALA A 418 10.80 12.93 4.98
C ALA A 418 10.88 12.53 6.46
N ALA A 419 12.08 12.26 6.96
CA ALA A 419 12.32 11.77 8.32
C ALA A 419 11.82 12.71 9.42
N GLY A 420 11.86 14.03 9.20
CA GLY A 420 11.28 15.03 10.11
C GLY A 420 9.75 15.11 10.08
N GLY A 421 9.09 14.33 9.21
CA GLY A 421 7.64 14.19 9.13
C GLY A 421 6.96 15.08 8.10
N SER A 422 7.73 15.92 7.40
CA SER A 422 7.23 16.71 6.26
C SER A 422 6.80 15.78 5.12
N THR A 423 5.77 16.16 4.40
CA THR A 423 5.21 15.37 3.29
C THR A 423 5.00 16.22 2.05
N VAL A 424 5.11 15.59 0.89
CA VAL A 424 4.66 16.19 -0.37
C VAL A 424 3.92 15.15 -1.21
N VAL A 425 2.81 15.58 -1.79
CA VAL A 425 2.01 14.84 -2.75
C VAL A 425 1.88 15.68 -4.00
N TRP A 426 2.14 15.06 -5.13
CA TRP A 426 1.98 15.67 -6.44
C TRP A 426 1.41 14.65 -7.43
N ILE A 427 0.46 15.10 -8.23
CA ILE A 427 -0.06 14.37 -9.39
C ILE A 427 -0.07 15.34 -10.56
N SER A 428 0.45 14.92 -11.70
CA SER A 428 0.33 15.61 -12.98
C SER A 428 -0.18 14.67 -14.06
N ASN A 429 -1.19 15.13 -14.82
CA ASN A 429 -1.67 14.48 -16.05
C ASN A 429 -1.20 15.21 -17.30
N GLU A 430 -0.10 15.96 -17.18
CA GLU A 430 0.66 16.45 -18.31
C GLU A 430 2.17 16.41 -17.98
N LEU A 431 2.99 16.11 -18.98
CA LEU A 431 4.43 16.22 -18.88
C LEU A 431 4.90 17.22 -19.92
N LEU A 432 5.77 18.15 -19.50
CA LEU A 432 6.38 19.12 -20.40
C LEU A 432 7.32 18.42 -21.38
N ASP A 433 7.35 18.88 -22.62
CA ASP A 433 8.20 18.31 -23.66
C ASP A 433 9.68 18.27 -23.22
N GLY A 434 10.27 17.08 -23.28
CA GLY A 434 11.68 16.86 -22.91
C GLY A 434 11.95 16.77 -21.41
N VAL A 435 10.91 16.80 -20.56
CA VAL A 435 11.02 16.61 -19.11
C VAL A 435 10.62 15.18 -18.75
N SER A 436 11.50 14.48 -18.05
CA SER A 436 11.26 13.12 -17.58
C SER A 436 10.39 13.14 -16.32
N ALA A 437 9.39 12.25 -16.25
CA ALA A 437 8.61 12.02 -15.03
C ALA A 437 9.50 11.67 -13.83
N HIS A 438 10.55 10.88 -14.10
CA HIS A 438 11.52 10.46 -13.09
C HIS A 438 12.36 11.62 -12.57
N ASP A 439 12.75 12.56 -13.43
CA ASP A 439 13.53 13.72 -13.01
C ASP A 439 12.68 14.64 -12.12
N LEU A 440 11.41 14.88 -12.48
CA LEU A 440 10.47 15.65 -11.64
C LEU A 440 10.22 15.00 -10.26
N GLN A 441 10.13 13.66 -10.21
CA GLN A 441 10.00 12.93 -8.96
C GLN A 441 11.24 13.07 -8.07
N ASP A 442 12.43 13.07 -8.66
CA ASP A 442 13.69 13.23 -7.94
C ASP A 442 13.84 14.68 -7.44
N ASP A 443 13.55 15.67 -8.29
CA ASP A 443 13.59 17.09 -7.96
C ASP A 443 12.62 17.41 -6.80
N LEU A 444 11.42 16.82 -6.81
CA LEU A 444 10.44 17.01 -5.75
C LEU A 444 10.85 16.31 -4.44
N THR A 445 11.56 15.19 -4.54
CA THR A 445 12.18 14.52 -3.39
C THR A 445 13.26 15.40 -2.76
N GLU A 446 14.13 16.00 -3.58
CA GLU A 446 15.16 16.95 -3.11
C GLU A 446 14.54 18.21 -2.49
N TRP A 447 13.48 18.76 -3.12
CA TRP A 447 12.73 19.88 -2.57
C TRP A 447 12.13 19.55 -1.19
N LEU A 448 11.56 18.35 -1.01
CA LEU A 448 11.00 17.91 0.26
C LEU A 448 12.07 17.87 1.37
N ILE A 449 13.28 17.42 1.07
CA ILE A 449 14.39 17.40 2.03
C ILE A 449 14.73 18.84 2.47
N GLY A 450 14.73 19.78 1.53
CA GLY A 450 14.90 21.20 1.83
C GLY A 450 13.81 21.74 2.75
N LEU A 451 12.54 21.39 2.49
CA LEU A 451 11.41 21.74 3.36
C LEU A 451 11.59 21.15 4.77
N ASP A 452 11.95 19.87 4.85
CA ASP A 452 12.06 19.15 6.11
C ASP A 452 13.19 19.73 7.00
N ALA A 453 14.30 20.15 6.39
CA ALA A 453 15.40 20.82 7.07
C ALA A 453 15.02 22.19 7.66
N LEU A 454 13.99 22.86 7.12
CA LEU A 454 13.46 24.12 7.65
C LEU A 454 12.49 23.91 8.82
N THR A 455 11.99 22.69 9.02
CA THR A 455 11.00 22.35 10.06
C THR A 455 11.43 22.80 11.47
N PRO A 456 12.68 22.62 11.93
CA PRO A 456 13.10 23.15 13.23
C PRO A 456 13.00 24.68 13.33
N GLU A 457 13.16 25.43 12.23
CA GLU A 457 12.98 26.88 12.20
C GLU A 457 11.50 27.28 12.20
N LEU A 458 10.62 26.40 11.68
CA LEU A 458 9.17 26.50 11.82
C LEU A 458 8.72 26.29 13.27
N ASP A 459 9.37 25.38 13.99
CA ASP A 459 9.13 25.12 15.42
C ASP A 459 9.49 26.32 16.32
N VAL A 460 10.53 27.09 15.98
CA VAL A 460 10.91 28.31 16.72
C VAL A 460 9.80 29.38 16.69
N LEU A 461 8.85 29.27 15.76
CA LEU A 461 7.65 30.11 15.69
C LEU A 461 6.42 29.48 16.37
N ALA A 462 6.45 28.18 16.66
CA ALA A 462 5.53 27.54 17.59
C ALA A 462 5.88 28.00 19.01
N PRO A 463 4.90 28.21 19.90
CA PRO A 463 5.20 28.62 21.27
C PRO A 463 6.00 27.53 21.97
N GLY A 464 7.26 27.84 22.27
CA GLY A 464 8.16 26.92 22.93
C GLY A 464 7.55 26.37 24.21
N GLU A 465 7.65 25.05 24.39
CA GLU A 465 7.63 24.50 25.74
C GLU A 465 8.69 25.24 26.54
N ALA A 466 8.27 25.79 27.67
CA ALA A 466 9.15 26.44 28.62
C ALA A 466 10.26 25.45 28.98
N ARG A 467 11.44 25.62 28.37
CA ARG A 467 12.67 24.95 28.79
C ARG A 467 12.86 25.33 30.25
N GLN A 468 12.52 24.41 31.15
CA GLN A 468 12.79 24.59 32.58
C GLN A 468 14.30 24.71 32.71
N THR A 469 14.75 25.96 32.83
CA THR A 469 16.07 26.28 33.34
C THR A 469 16.06 25.79 34.78
N THR A 470 16.55 24.57 34.99
CA THR A 470 16.91 24.09 36.31
C THR A 470 18.03 25.00 36.80
N THR A 471 17.61 26.05 37.50
CA THR A 471 18.49 26.90 38.26
C THR A 471 18.98 26.04 39.40
N THR A 472 20.17 25.45 39.27
CA THR A 472 20.83 24.76 40.36
C THR A 472 21.17 25.81 41.41
N THR A 473 20.32 25.94 42.42
CA THR A 473 20.64 26.61 43.67
C THR A 473 21.63 25.75 44.43
N ASP A 474 22.88 26.18 44.38
CA ASP A 474 23.98 25.72 45.21
C ASP A 474 23.71 26.08 46.69
N PRO A 475 23.93 25.16 47.64
CA PRO A 475 24.28 25.57 48.98
C PRO A 475 25.64 25.03 49.40
N ALA A 476 26.46 25.98 49.85
CA ALA A 476 27.56 25.85 50.79
C ALA A 476 28.90 25.30 50.26
N ALA A 477 29.74 26.27 49.92
CA ALA A 477 31.19 26.18 50.02
C ALA A 477 31.63 25.70 51.43
N THR A 478 32.56 24.76 51.47
CA THR A 478 33.60 24.70 52.52
C THR A 478 34.93 24.32 51.86
N MET A 479 35.95 25.09 52.20
CA MET A 479 37.24 25.20 51.52
C MET A 479 38.26 24.08 51.83
N ALA A 480 39.30 24.09 50.98
CA ALA A 480 40.70 23.63 51.16
C ALA A 480 40.97 22.16 50.76
N ASP A 481 42.01 21.79 50.02
CA ASP A 481 43.27 22.42 49.58
C ASP A 481 43.84 21.55 48.42
N PRO A 482 44.62 22.07 47.44
CA PRO A 482 45.12 21.28 46.32
C PRO A 482 46.60 20.94 46.45
N THR A 483 47.02 19.71 46.13
CA THR A 483 48.42 19.45 45.78
C THR A 483 48.61 18.31 44.77
N THR A 484 49.22 18.69 43.64
CA THR A 484 50.29 18.01 42.86
C THR A 484 49.97 16.68 42.16
N SER A 485 49.99 16.68 40.80
CA SER A 485 51.17 16.41 39.94
C SER A 485 51.48 14.91 39.88
N THR A 486 51.44 14.23 38.74
CA THR A 486 52.51 14.16 37.72
C THR A 486 52.01 13.14 36.65
N THR A 487 51.84 13.48 35.36
CA THR A 487 52.78 13.20 34.22
C THR A 487 53.09 11.69 34.08
N ARG A 488 53.12 10.97 32.94
CA ARG A 488 52.84 11.13 31.49
C ARG A 488 53.41 9.82 30.84
N GLN A 489 52.90 9.46 29.65
CA GLN A 489 53.57 8.71 28.57
C GLN A 489 53.68 7.16 28.62
N ASP A 490 52.86 6.50 27.77
CA ASP A 490 53.20 5.77 26.52
C ASP A 490 54.36 4.74 26.48
N PRO A 491 54.52 3.95 25.38
CA PRO A 491 53.74 2.79 24.97
C PRO A 491 54.65 1.57 24.62
N ALA A 492 54.09 0.35 24.47
CA ALA A 492 54.52 -0.71 23.51
C ALA A 492 54.05 -2.11 23.95
N VAL A 493 53.19 -2.78 23.17
CA VAL A 493 53.43 -3.83 22.14
C VAL A 493 53.86 -5.23 22.67
N VAL A 494 53.11 -6.22 22.15
CA VAL A 494 53.35 -7.66 21.95
C VAL A 494 53.06 -8.62 23.11
N THR A 495 51.96 -9.39 23.00
CA THR A 495 51.96 -10.84 22.71
C THR A 495 50.56 -11.45 22.95
N ARG A 496 50.08 -12.22 21.97
CA ARG A 496 48.90 -13.11 22.10
C ARG A 496 49.30 -14.38 22.87
N PRO A 497 48.41 -14.95 23.70
CA PRO A 497 47.94 -16.28 23.32
C PRO A 497 46.48 -16.61 23.69
N ALA A 498 45.95 -17.56 22.90
CA ALA A 498 44.96 -18.60 23.22
C ALA A 498 43.50 -18.23 23.58
N ALA A 499 42.63 -18.98 22.93
CA ALA A 499 41.18 -19.00 23.02
C ALA A 499 40.65 -19.39 24.41
N SER A 500 39.54 -18.76 24.80
CA SER A 500 38.66 -19.23 25.86
C SER A 500 37.20 -18.91 25.50
N THR A 501 36.40 -19.97 25.57
CA THR A 501 34.97 -20.17 25.41
C THR A 501 34.07 -19.06 26.00
N PRO A 502 32.91 -18.74 25.38
CA PRO A 502 31.96 -17.78 25.95
C PRO A 502 31.27 -18.34 27.22
N PRO A 503 30.91 -17.50 28.20
CA PRO A 503 30.21 -17.94 29.40
C PRO A 503 28.73 -18.21 29.12
N ALA A 504 28.21 -19.25 29.76
CA ALA A 504 26.79 -19.59 29.81
C ALA A 504 25.96 -18.48 30.51
N PRO A 505 24.69 -18.25 30.11
CA PRO A 505 23.85 -17.26 30.75
C PRO A 505 23.41 -17.71 32.15
N ALA A 506 23.43 -16.75 33.08
CA ALA A 506 22.96 -16.91 34.45
C ALA A 506 21.44 -17.16 34.49
N SER A 507 21.06 -18.18 35.24
CA SER A 507 19.68 -18.52 35.58
C SER A 507 19.11 -17.50 36.57
N SER A 508 18.16 -16.68 36.11
CA SER A 508 17.28 -15.91 36.99
C SER A 508 15.95 -16.65 37.11
N ALA A 509 15.72 -17.25 38.27
CA ALA A 509 14.46 -17.86 38.65
C ALA A 509 13.38 -16.77 38.82
N VAL A 510 12.36 -16.81 37.97
CA VAL A 510 11.11 -16.04 38.13
C VAL A 510 10.18 -16.84 39.05
N PRO A 511 9.52 -16.23 40.05
CA PRO A 511 8.56 -16.94 40.88
C PRO A 511 7.30 -17.29 40.07
N LEU A 512 6.87 -18.54 40.19
CA LEU A 512 5.65 -19.10 39.59
C LEU A 512 4.41 -18.28 40.00
N THR A 513 3.83 -17.55 39.05
CA THR A 513 2.47 -17.03 39.15
C THR A 513 1.47 -18.15 38.93
N ALA A 514 0.41 -18.17 39.74
CA ALA A 514 -0.67 -19.15 39.68
C ALA A 514 -1.35 -19.16 38.30
N PRO A 515 -1.89 -20.32 37.84
CA PRO A 515 -2.57 -20.40 36.56
C PRO A 515 -3.84 -19.53 36.56
N PRO A 516 -4.21 -18.92 35.42
CA PRO A 516 -5.44 -18.16 35.31
C PRO A 516 -6.67 -19.07 35.50
N THR A 517 -7.66 -18.55 36.22
CA THR A 517 -8.99 -19.14 36.39
C THR A 517 -9.64 -19.42 35.02
N PRO A 518 -10.28 -20.58 34.81
CA PRO A 518 -11.00 -20.85 33.57
C PRO A 518 -12.18 -19.86 33.39
N PRO A 519 -12.54 -19.51 32.15
CA PRO A 519 -13.67 -18.63 31.88
C PRO A 519 -14.98 -19.26 32.38
N PRO A 520 -15.97 -18.44 32.78
CA PRO A 520 -17.28 -18.95 33.18
C PRO A 520 -17.95 -19.69 32.01
N ALA A 521 -18.64 -20.78 32.34
CA ALA A 521 -19.40 -21.58 31.37
C ALA A 521 -20.41 -20.70 30.61
N PRO A 522 -20.64 -20.97 29.30
CA PRO A 522 -21.57 -20.18 28.51
C PRO A 522 -22.98 -20.27 29.08
N VAL A 523 -23.62 -19.11 29.26
CA VAL A 523 -25.03 -19.00 29.59
C VAL A 523 -25.84 -19.59 28.44
N ALA A 524 -26.70 -20.56 28.75
CA ALA A 524 -27.60 -21.16 27.78
C ALA A 524 -28.49 -20.09 27.13
N THR A 525 -28.36 -19.92 25.82
CA THR A 525 -29.28 -19.16 24.99
C THR A 525 -30.66 -19.85 24.99
N PRO A 526 -31.77 -19.12 25.15
CA PRO A 526 -33.10 -19.70 25.00
C PRO A 526 -33.29 -20.15 23.55
N ALA A 527 -33.95 -21.30 23.37
CA ALA A 527 -34.25 -21.89 22.07
C ALA A 527 -34.97 -20.90 21.13
N PRO A 528 -34.68 -20.91 19.82
CA PRO A 528 -35.37 -20.05 18.87
C PRO A 528 -36.86 -20.40 18.80
N ALA A 529 -37.70 -19.37 18.75
CA ALA A 529 -39.14 -19.51 18.50
C ALA A 529 -39.39 -20.21 17.15
N PRO A 530 -40.45 -21.04 17.01
CA PRO A 530 -40.73 -21.73 15.76
C PRO A 530 -41.03 -20.72 14.63
N THR A 531 -40.35 -20.89 13.50
CA THR A 531 -40.57 -20.13 12.27
C THR A 531 -42.01 -20.35 11.77
N PRO A 532 -42.74 -19.30 11.35
CA PRO A 532 -44.06 -19.46 10.77
C PRO A 532 -43.98 -20.21 9.44
N THR A 533 -44.82 -21.24 9.29
CA THR A 533 -44.99 -22.02 8.07
C THR A 533 -45.41 -21.11 6.91
N VAL A 534 -44.51 -20.91 5.95
CA VAL A 534 -44.85 -20.28 4.67
C VAL A 534 -45.67 -21.29 3.86
N VAL A 535 -46.94 -20.97 3.65
CA VAL A 535 -47.82 -21.69 2.72
C VAL A 535 -47.37 -21.34 1.30
N THR A 536 -46.79 -22.30 0.59
CA THR A 536 -46.51 -22.21 -0.85
C THR A 536 -47.82 -22.17 -1.64
N PRO A 537 -48.07 -21.17 -2.51
CA PRO A 537 -49.15 -21.22 -3.48
C PRO A 537 -48.85 -22.25 -4.59
N PRO A 538 -49.86 -22.80 -5.28
CA PRO A 538 -49.68 -23.78 -6.35
C PRO A 538 -48.93 -23.17 -7.55
N PRO A 539 -48.22 -23.98 -8.36
CA PRO A 539 -47.41 -23.49 -9.47
C PRO A 539 -48.30 -22.81 -10.51
N THR A 540 -47.91 -21.59 -10.88
CA THR A 540 -48.49 -20.86 -12.02
C THR A 540 -47.87 -21.43 -13.30
N GLU A 541 -48.73 -21.83 -14.23
CA GLU A 541 -48.37 -22.36 -15.55
C GLU A 541 -47.64 -21.27 -16.35
N ILE A 542 -46.31 -21.39 -16.48
CA ILE A 542 -45.51 -20.51 -17.34
C ILE A 542 -45.75 -20.94 -18.79
N THR A 543 -46.48 -20.13 -19.53
CA THR A 543 -46.62 -20.23 -20.98
C THR A 543 -45.25 -19.97 -21.61
N GLN A 544 -44.74 -20.91 -22.42
CA GLN A 544 -43.49 -20.74 -23.15
C GLN A 544 -43.59 -19.52 -24.10
N PRO A 545 -42.59 -18.62 -24.15
CA PRO A 545 -42.49 -17.64 -25.22
C PRO A 545 -42.18 -18.33 -26.55
N PRO A 546 -42.64 -17.79 -27.70
CA PRO A 546 -42.40 -18.40 -29.00
C PRO A 546 -40.91 -18.44 -29.33
N VAL A 547 -40.47 -19.57 -29.88
CA VAL A 547 -39.13 -19.76 -30.45
C VAL A 547 -38.95 -18.81 -31.63
N VAL A 548 -38.03 -17.87 -31.50
CA VAL A 548 -37.54 -17.05 -32.63
C VAL A 548 -36.38 -17.81 -33.25
N GLU A 549 -36.57 -18.30 -34.47
CA GLU A 549 -35.48 -18.87 -35.27
C GLU A 549 -34.43 -17.78 -35.58
N PRO A 550 -33.12 -18.08 -35.47
CA PRO A 550 -32.09 -17.16 -35.91
C PRO A 550 -32.13 -16.99 -37.44
N PRO A 551 -31.81 -15.79 -37.98
CA PRO A 551 -31.71 -15.58 -39.42
C PRO A 551 -30.58 -16.42 -40.03
N PRO A 552 -30.66 -16.78 -41.33
CA PRO A 552 -29.66 -17.60 -41.98
C PRO A 552 -28.30 -16.92 -42.02
N VAL A 553 -27.25 -17.69 -41.73
CA VAL A 553 -25.84 -17.29 -41.80
C VAL A 553 -25.47 -17.00 -43.26
N GLU A 554 -25.05 -15.77 -43.56
CA GLU A 554 -24.44 -15.43 -44.85
C GLU A 554 -23.07 -16.12 -45.01
N PRO A 555 -22.72 -16.63 -46.21
CA PRO A 555 -21.42 -17.23 -46.45
C PRO A 555 -20.29 -16.17 -46.37
N PRO A 556 -19.07 -16.56 -45.97
CA PRO A 556 -17.97 -15.63 -45.78
C PRO A 556 -17.58 -14.94 -47.10
N VAL A 557 -17.40 -13.61 -47.01
CA VAL A 557 -16.81 -12.79 -48.08
C VAL A 557 -15.33 -13.14 -48.17
N VAL A 558 -14.90 -13.63 -49.34
CA VAL A 558 -13.49 -13.85 -49.67
C VAL A 558 -12.87 -12.48 -49.96
N GLU A 559 -12.05 -11.96 -49.05
CA GLU A 559 -11.22 -10.78 -49.32
C GLU A 559 -10.10 -11.13 -50.32
N PRO A 560 -9.80 -10.24 -51.28
CA PRO A 560 -8.66 -10.43 -52.18
C PRO A 560 -7.32 -10.24 -51.45
N PRO A 561 -6.25 -10.94 -51.87
CA PRO A 561 -4.97 -10.92 -51.17
C PRO A 561 -4.35 -9.51 -51.15
N VAL A 562 -3.91 -9.11 -49.97
CA VAL A 562 -3.10 -7.91 -49.73
C VAL A 562 -1.74 -8.09 -50.42
N VAL A 563 -1.42 -7.19 -51.34
CA VAL A 563 -0.10 -7.09 -51.98
C VAL A 563 0.83 -6.35 -51.02
N GLU A 564 1.83 -7.03 -50.46
CA GLU A 564 2.91 -6.40 -49.69
C GLU A 564 3.75 -5.47 -50.59
N PRO A 565 4.09 -4.25 -50.15
CA PRO A 565 5.07 -3.42 -50.83
C PRO A 565 6.49 -3.96 -50.59
N ALA A 566 7.24 -4.09 -51.69
CA ALA A 566 8.62 -4.56 -51.73
C ALA A 566 9.54 -3.77 -50.79
N GLN A 567 10.28 -4.49 -49.93
CA GLN A 567 11.36 -3.94 -49.14
C GLN A 567 12.51 -3.49 -50.06
N ALA A 568 12.77 -2.18 -50.07
CA ALA A 568 13.96 -1.59 -50.67
C ALA A 568 15.16 -1.86 -49.75
N GLN A 569 16.12 -2.66 -50.23
CA GLN A 569 17.44 -2.80 -49.63
C GLN A 569 18.23 -1.50 -49.83
N ALA A 570 18.50 -0.79 -48.74
CA ALA A 570 19.47 0.31 -48.74
C ALA A 570 20.89 -0.27 -48.63
N GLN A 571 21.63 -0.21 -49.74
CA GLN A 571 23.08 -0.36 -49.76
C GLN A 571 23.73 0.86 -49.10
N LEU A 572 24.52 0.63 -48.06
CA LEU A 572 25.48 1.60 -47.55
C LEU A 572 26.71 1.65 -48.48
N PRO A 573 27.20 2.82 -48.90
CA PRO A 573 28.49 2.92 -49.57
C PRO A 573 29.63 3.17 -48.55
N GLY A 574 30.72 2.44 -48.75
CA GLY A 574 32.14 2.86 -48.66
C GLY A 574 32.61 3.65 -47.44
#